data_AF-A0A352UPN5-F1
#
_entry.id   AF-A0A352UPN5-F1
#
_cell.length_a   1.000
_cell.length_b   1.000
_cell.length_c   1.000
_cell.angle_alpha   90.00
_cell.angle_beta   90.00
_cell.angle_gamma   90.00
#
_symmetry.space_group_name_H-M   'P 1'
#
loop_
_entity.id
_entity.type
_entity.pdbx_description
1 polymer ?
#
loop_
_entity_poly.entity_id
_entity_poly.type
_entity_poly.pdbx_seq_one_letter_code
_entity_poly.pdbx_strand_id
1 'polypeptide(L)'
;LVCTTIIETGIDIPNVNTLIIEDADKLGLAQLHQIRGRVGRSSRRASAYLTFKRDKVLTEIAEKRLTAIREFAEFNSGFRIAMRDLE
;
A
#
# COMPACT_ATOMS: atom_id res chain seq x y z
N LEU A 1 -0.59 -11.83 12.43
CA LEU A 1 0.05 -10.83 13.31
C LEU A 1 -0.82 -9.59 13.26
N VAL A 2 -1.25 -9.09 14.42
CA VAL A 2 -1.91 -7.78 14.55
C VAL A 2 -0.93 -6.89 15.29
N CYS A 3 -0.54 -5.76 14.71
CA CYS A 3 0.45 -4.85 15.27
C CYS A 3 0.16 -3.41 14.82
N THR A 4 0.64 -2.43 15.57
CA THR A 4 0.52 -1.01 15.22
C THR A 4 1.53 -0.63 14.12
N THR A 5 1.52 0.64 13.67
CA THR A 5 2.45 1.16 12.63
C THR A 5 3.92 0.86 12.93
N ILE A 6 4.26 0.76 14.21
CA ILE A 6 5.48 0.11 14.66
C ILE A 6 5.24 -1.40 14.54
N ILE A 7 5.21 -1.90 13.30
CA ILE A 7 5.56 -3.29 13.08
C ILE A 7 6.97 -3.37 13.61
N GLU A 8 7.12 -4.04 14.74
CA GLU A 8 8.38 -4.40 15.41
C GLU A 8 9.53 -4.29 14.41
N THR A 9 10.32 -3.22 14.56
CA THR A 9 11.42 -2.89 13.64
C THR A 9 12.33 -4.11 13.53
N GLY A 10 12.24 -4.86 12.43
CA GLY A 10 13.03 -6.07 12.22
C GLY A 10 12.26 -7.30 11.72
N ILE A 11 10.92 -7.28 11.72
CA ILE A 11 10.14 -8.39 11.18
C ILE A 11 10.09 -8.31 9.64
N ASP A 12 11.01 -9.05 9.00
CA ASP A 12 10.97 -9.45 7.61
C ASP A 12 10.30 -10.83 7.51
N ILE A 13 9.04 -10.89 7.07
CA ILE A 13 8.32 -12.18 6.97
C ILE A 13 8.20 -12.54 5.49
N PRO A 14 9.14 -13.35 4.94
CA PRO A 14 9.13 -13.71 3.53
C PRO A 14 7.85 -14.44 3.09
N ASN A 15 7.13 -15.07 4.02
CA ASN A 15 5.91 -15.81 3.75
C ASN A 15 4.62 -14.98 3.83
N VAL A 16 4.69 -13.68 4.18
CA VAL A 16 3.50 -12.82 4.24
C VAL A 16 3.25 -12.18 2.87
N ASN A 17 2.09 -12.52 2.31
CA ASN A 17 1.63 -12.02 1.01
C ASN A 17 0.40 -11.11 1.14
N THR A 18 -0.14 -10.92 2.34
CA THR A 18 -1.32 -10.08 2.56
C THR A 18 -1.04 -9.09 3.69
N LEU A 19 -1.22 -7.81 3.39
CA LEU A 19 -1.08 -6.70 4.32
C LEU A 19 -2.41 -5.95 4.39
N ILE A 20 -2.89 -5.68 5.60
CA ILE A 20 -4.06 -4.84 5.84
C ILE A 20 -3.59 -3.68 6.73
N ILE A 21 -3.75 -2.46 6.25
CA ILE A 21 -3.40 -1.23 6.97
C ILE A 21 -4.71 -0.56 7.38
N GLU A 22 -5.02 -0.58 8.67
CA GLU A 22 -6.13 0.16 9.23
C GLU A 22 -5.82 1.65 9.38
N ASP A 23 -6.81 2.51 9.15
CA ASP A 23 -6.69 3.97 9.19
C ASP A 23 -5.49 4.49 8.35
N ALA A 24 -5.31 3.96 7.14
CA ALA A 24 -4.20 4.30 6.25
C ALA A 24 -4.13 5.80 5.91
N ASP A 25 -5.27 6.50 5.99
CA ASP A 25 -5.37 7.95 5.81
C ASP A 25 -4.66 8.75 6.92
N LYS A 26 -4.31 8.13 8.05
CA LYS A 26 -3.53 8.79 9.12
C LYS A 26 -2.02 8.65 8.93
N LEU A 27 -1.55 7.80 8.00
CA LEU A 27 -0.14 7.50 7.81
C LEU A 27 0.49 8.33 6.70
N GLY A 28 1.72 8.81 6.92
CA GLY A 28 2.49 9.50 5.88
C GLY A 28 2.78 8.62 4.67
N LEU A 29 2.98 9.23 3.49
CA LEU A 29 3.28 8.50 2.25
C LEU A 29 4.50 7.59 2.40
N ALA A 30 5.57 8.12 3.02
CA ALA A 30 6.79 7.37 3.31
C ALA A 30 6.53 6.17 4.23
N GLN A 31 5.66 6.31 5.23
CA GLN A 31 5.30 5.20 6.13
C GLN A 31 4.53 4.11 5.37
N LEU A 32 3.54 4.48 4.57
CA LEU A 32 2.79 3.54 3.72
C LEU A 32 3.68 2.82 2.71
N HIS A 33 4.70 3.50 2.19
CA HIS A 33 5.70 2.91 1.30
C HIS A 33 6.61 1.91 2.06
N GLN A 34 7.11 2.28 3.22
CA GLN A 34 7.96 1.42 4.05
C GLN A 34 7.23 0.14 4.51
N ILE A 35 5.98 0.26 4.98
CA ILE A 35 5.20 -0.90 5.45
C ILE A 35 4.91 -1.86 4.29
N ARG A 36 4.58 -1.34 3.10
CA ARG A 36 4.40 -2.15 1.89
C ARG A 36 5.66 -2.94 1.53
N GLY A 37 6.84 -2.34 1.65
CA GLY A 37 8.12 -3.00 1.35
C GLY A 37 8.50 -4.16 2.28
N ARG A 38 7.72 -4.40 3.35
CA ARG A 38 7.90 -5.53 4.28
C ARG A 38 7.11 -6.78 3.89
N VAL A 39 6.29 -6.72 2.84
CA VAL A 39 5.52 -7.87 2.32
C VAL A 39 5.81 -8.07 0.84
N GLY A 40 5.58 -9.28 0.32
CA GLY A 40 5.80 -9.57 -1.10
C GLY A 40 7.26 -9.74 -1.51
N ARG A 41 8.10 -10.25 -0.58
CA ARG A 41 9.47 -10.69 -0.89
C ARG A 41 9.56 -12.10 -1.45
N SER A 42 8.43 -12.81 -1.55
CA SER A 42 8.35 -14.12 -2.20
C SER A 42 8.02 -13.98 -3.70
N SER A 43 8.15 -15.08 -4.45
CA SER A 43 7.71 -15.15 -5.86
C SER A 43 6.18 -15.11 -6.04
N ARG A 44 5.42 -15.13 -4.93
CA ARG A 44 3.96 -15.08 -4.94
C ARG A 44 3.48 -13.65 -4.94
N ARG A 45 2.40 -13.39 -5.67
CA ARG A 45 1.74 -12.08 -5.71
C ARG A 45 1.33 -11.67 -4.28
N ALA A 46 1.78 -10.51 -3.85
CA ALA A 46 1.33 -9.90 -2.60
C ALA A 46 0.20 -8.89 -2.85
N SER A 47 -0.63 -8.68 -1.84
CA SER A 47 -1.74 -7.72 -1.86
C SER A 47 -1.72 -6.89 -0.59
N ALA A 48 -1.95 -5.59 -0.74
CA ALA A 48 -2.03 -4.65 0.37
C ALA A 48 -3.38 -3.91 0.32
N TYR A 49 -4.13 -3.99 1.40
CA TYR A 49 -5.42 -3.32 1.58
C TYR A 49 -5.21 -2.11 2.48
N LEU A 50 -5.46 -0.91 1.94
CA LEU A 50 -5.43 0.33 2.70
C LEU A 50 -6.86 0.67 3.07
N THR A 51 -7.21 0.59 4.34
CA THR A 51 -8.57 0.86 4.82
C THR A 51 -8.61 2.18 5.58
N PHE A 52 -9.79 2.79 5.58
CA PHE A 52 -10.11 3.99 6.33
C PHE A 52 -11.57 3.89 6.77
N LYS A 53 -11.99 4.72 7.72
CA LYS A 53 -13.37 4.69 8.23
C LYS A 53 -14.39 4.95 7.11
N ARG A 54 -15.42 4.11 7.03
CA ARG A 54 -16.43 4.09 5.95
C ARG A 54 -17.08 5.46 5.70
N ASP A 55 -17.42 6.20 6.76
CA ASP A 55 -18.11 7.49 6.68
C ASP A 55 -17.17 8.68 6.87
N LYS A 56 -15.87 8.48 6.69
CA LYS A 56 -14.89 9.56 6.82
C LYS A 56 -14.76 10.32 5.51
N VAL A 57 -14.98 11.63 5.57
CA VAL A 57 -14.58 12.56 4.52
C VAL A 57 -13.06 12.68 4.55
N LEU A 58 -12.40 12.24 3.48
CA LEU A 58 -10.95 12.38 3.33
C LEU A 58 -10.61 13.84 3.00
N THR A 59 -9.49 14.31 3.53
CA THR A 59 -8.92 15.58 3.07
C THR A 59 -8.33 15.37 1.67
N GLU A 60 -8.30 16.42 0.85
CA GLU A 60 -7.70 16.36 -0.49
C GLU A 60 -6.25 15.81 -0.45
N ILE A 61 -5.49 16.18 0.59
CA ILE A 61 -4.13 15.69 0.82
C ILE A 61 -4.12 14.19 1.11
N ALA A 62 -5.04 13.70 1.94
CA ALA A 62 -5.13 12.28 2.26
C ALA A 62 -5.54 11.46 1.04
N GLU A 63 -6.48 11.95 0.24
CA GLU A 63 -6.91 11.33 -1.01
C GLU A 63 -5.76 11.26 -2.01
N LYS A 64 -5.10 12.39 -2.32
CA LYS A 64 -3.92 12.43 -3.22
C LYS A 64 -2.83 11.46 -2.79
N ARG A 65 -2.57 11.35 -1.48
CA ARG A 65 -1.59 10.41 -0.93
C ARG A 65 -2.00 8.95 -1.12
N LEU A 66 -3.26 8.60 -0.83
CA LEU A 66 -3.78 7.23 -1.00
C LEU A 66 -3.85 6.83 -2.48
N THR A 67 -4.13 7.77 -3.38
CA THR A 67 -4.09 7.56 -4.83
C THR A 67 -2.66 7.34 -5.31
N ALA A 68 -1.73 8.24 -4.95
CA ALA A 68 -0.33 8.14 -5.37
C ALA A 68 0.28 6.79 -4.97
N ILE A 69 0.04 6.33 -3.73
CA ILE A 69 0.58 5.07 -3.26
C ILE A 69 -0.02 3.84 -3.96
N ARG A 70 -1.24 3.95 -4.48
CA ARG A 70 -1.87 2.92 -5.31
C ARG A 70 -1.21 2.88 -6.69
N GLU A 71 -1.01 4.03 -7.32
CA GLU A 71 -0.35 4.14 -8.63
C GLU A 71 1.08 3.61 -8.61
N PHE A 72 1.84 3.89 -7.54
CA PHE A 72 3.18 3.32 -7.35
C PHE A 72 3.18 1.79 -7.29
N ALA A 73 2.11 1.17 -6.80
CA ALA A 73 2.00 -0.30 -6.74
C ALA A 73 1.72 -0.92 -8.12
N GLU A 74 1.03 -0.20 -9.01
CA GLU A 74 0.67 -0.66 -10.35
C GLU A 74 1.80 -0.48 -11.38
N PHE A 75 2.82 0.30 -11.05
CA PHE A 75 3.90 0.68 -11.97
C PHE A 75 4.81 -0.48 -12.42
N ASN A 76 4.69 -1.68 -11.82
CA ASN A 76 5.70 -2.73 -11.92
C ASN A 76 5.45 -3.85 -12.95
N SER A 77 4.61 -3.75 -13.99
CA SER A 77 4.83 -4.58 -15.22
C SER A 77 3.89 -4.41 -16.41
N GLY A 78 2.59 -4.09 -16.26
CA GLY A 78 1.63 -4.21 -17.40
C GLY A 78 0.93 -2.92 -17.84
N PHE A 79 0.81 -1.93 -16.95
CA PHE A 79 -0.14 -0.83 -17.10
C PHE A 79 0.28 0.23 -18.13
N ARG A 80 1.59 0.45 -18.32
CA ARG A 80 2.11 1.40 -19.32
C ARG A 80 1.82 0.98 -20.77
N ILE A 81 1.61 -0.31 -21.03
CA ILE A 81 1.29 -0.79 -22.39
C ILE A 81 -0.19 -0.54 -22.70
N ALA A 82 -1.08 -0.72 -21.72
CA ALA A 82 -2.52 -0.50 -21.92
C ALA A 82 -2.92 1.00 -21.94
N MET A 83 -2.25 1.86 -21.16
CA MET A 83 -2.52 3.31 -21.19
C MET A 83 -2.03 3.99 -22.48
N ARG A 84 -1.00 3.44 -23.13
CA ARG A 84 -0.45 3.99 -24.38
C ARG A 84 -1.22 3.58 -25.64
N ASP A 85 -2.15 2.63 -25.49
CA ASP A 85 -3.06 2.16 -26.55
C ASP A 85 -4.40 2.92 -26.54
N LEU A 86 -4.63 3.74 -25.50
CA LEU A 86 -5.83 4.56 -25.34
C LEU A 86 -5.58 6.06 -25.62
N GLU A 87 -4.34 6.44 -25.93
CA GLU A 87 -3.98 7.77 -26.45
C GLU A 87 -4.12 7.86 -27.98
#